data_AF-A0A7V0ZJK1-F1
#
_entry.id   AF-A0A7V0ZJK1-F1
#
_cell.length_a   1.000
_cell.length_b   1.000
_cell.length_c   1.000
_cell.angle_alpha   90.00
_cell.angle_beta   90.00
_cell.angle_gamma   90.00
#
_symmetry.space_group_name_H-M   'P 1'
#
loop_
_entity.id
_entity.type
_entity.pdbx_description
1 polymer ?
#
loop_
_entity_poly.entity_id
_entity_poly.type
_entity_poly.pdbx_seq_one_letter_code
_entity_poly.pdbx_strand_id
1 'polypeptide(L)'
;MNRSLQQSLRLLLSAILVMVLVPQANSRSRPRGWLVIDSPVDGARVYVDGRLVGKTPFKRPLKLRPGKHRLKATKAGFGTFKTEFRIRRGRRTEISVDLLPVSGLLKVTANIDAAEVYIDNKLAGRTPLIKNVVVGKHDIMVMREGYNDYVSEIVVEAGQRHFVEAVLTPFQDLSPEVKAIAEQQKQKQKLLEQLGDRLAEKPLPPAEQQPAAAPWYQDWWRKWWFWTAAGVVLATAVVIPVAVTAGSSQANLNAHPPAATIQLQLRQP
;
A
#
# COMPACT_ATOMS: atom_id res chain seq x y z
N MET A 1 69.01 -94.76 44.07
CA MET A 1 67.53 -94.75 43.99
C MET A 1 67.07 -93.31 43.73
N ASN A 2 66.06 -93.01 42.90
CA ASN A 2 65.21 -93.90 42.10
C ASN A 2 64.81 -93.22 40.77
N ARG A 3 64.64 -93.98 39.68
CA ARG A 3 64.05 -93.50 38.41
C ARG A 3 62.63 -94.03 38.29
N SER A 4 61.63 -93.16 38.20
CA SER A 4 60.31 -93.46 37.63
C SER A 4 59.75 -92.17 37.05
N LEU A 5 59.71 -92.02 35.71
CA LEU A 5 58.58 -92.46 34.86
C LEU A 5 57.31 -91.67 35.21
N GLN A 6 56.60 -91.01 34.30
CA GLN A 6 56.74 -90.56 32.91
C GLN A 6 55.41 -89.83 32.61
N GLN A 7 55.15 -89.41 31.36
CA GLN A 7 53.93 -88.70 30.91
C GLN A 7 53.89 -87.20 31.33
N SER A 8 53.54 -86.25 30.46
CA SER A 8 53.26 -86.31 29.02
C SER A 8 53.55 -84.98 28.31
N LEU A 9 54.12 -85.08 27.11
CA LEU A 9 54.34 -84.00 26.15
C LEU A 9 53.05 -83.20 25.83
N ARG A 10 53.08 -81.85 25.93
CA ARG A 10 52.26 -80.94 25.11
C ARG A 10 52.76 -79.48 25.11
N LEU A 11 52.60 -78.87 23.95
CA LEU A 11 53.17 -77.62 23.44
C LEU A 11 52.63 -76.30 24.06
N LEU A 12 53.46 -75.26 23.91
CA LEU A 12 53.11 -73.87 23.53
C LEU A 12 52.51 -72.86 24.53
N LEU A 13 52.89 -71.59 24.30
CA LEU A 13 52.24 -70.32 24.67
C LEU A 13 52.21 -69.96 26.18
N SER A 14 52.38 -68.70 26.60
CA SER A 14 52.72 -67.47 25.88
C SER A 14 53.07 -66.34 26.85
N ALA A 15 54.21 -65.68 26.68
CA ALA A 15 54.48 -64.40 27.31
C ALA A 15 53.74 -63.28 26.55
N ILE A 16 52.44 -63.11 26.83
CA ILE A 16 51.64 -62.04 26.22
C ILE A 16 51.94 -60.73 26.94
N LEU A 17 53.03 -60.07 26.53
CA LEU A 17 53.16 -58.63 26.70
C LEU A 17 52.06 -57.98 25.86
N VAL A 18 50.94 -57.62 26.48
CA VAL A 18 49.90 -56.79 25.84
C VAL A 18 50.46 -55.38 25.67
N MET A 19 51.31 -55.22 24.66
CA MET A 19 51.68 -53.92 24.13
C MET A 19 50.40 -53.31 23.60
N VAL A 20 49.81 -52.38 24.37
CA VAL A 20 48.60 -51.67 23.98
C VAL A 20 48.93 -50.87 22.72
N LEU A 21 48.57 -51.44 21.57
CA LEU A 21 48.56 -50.74 20.29
C LEU A 21 47.41 -49.73 20.35
N VAL A 22 47.61 -48.64 21.10
CA VAL A 22 46.80 -47.44 20.93
C VAL A 22 46.94 -47.08 19.46
N PRO A 23 45.88 -47.14 18.64
CA PRO A 23 45.97 -46.58 17.32
C PRO A 23 46.21 -45.09 17.57
N GLN A 24 47.44 -44.65 17.29
CA GLN A 24 47.77 -43.24 17.17
C GLN A 24 46.85 -42.71 16.09
N ALA A 25 45.68 -42.22 16.51
CA ALA A 25 44.65 -41.64 15.68
C ALA A 25 45.26 -40.33 15.17
N ASN A 26 46.08 -40.50 14.12
CA ASN A 26 46.95 -39.49 13.57
C ASN A 26 46.01 -38.47 12.94
N SER A 27 45.61 -37.53 13.78
CA SER A 27 44.58 -36.54 13.53
C SER A 27 45.21 -35.52 12.60
N ARG A 28 45.39 -35.94 11.34
CA ARG A 28 45.81 -35.15 10.19
C ARG A 28 44.84 -33.98 10.12
N SER A 29 45.19 -32.91 10.82
CA SER A 29 44.34 -31.76 11.05
C SER A 29 44.21 -31.06 9.72
N ARG A 30 43.26 -31.53 8.90
CA ARG A 30 43.19 -31.29 7.44
C ARG A 30 43.55 -29.83 7.19
N PRO A 31 44.76 -29.52 6.67
CA PRO A 31 45.33 -28.20 6.84
C PRO A 31 44.34 -27.15 6.36
N ARG A 32 43.87 -26.31 7.28
CA ARG A 32 42.83 -25.33 7.00
C ARG A 32 43.47 -24.10 6.36
N GLY A 33 42.67 -23.34 5.62
CA GLY A 33 43.03 -21.97 5.27
C GLY A 33 42.20 -20.99 6.09
N TRP A 34 42.47 -19.70 5.90
CA TRP A 34 41.74 -18.64 6.57
C TRP A 34 41.08 -17.74 5.54
N LEU A 35 39.83 -17.37 5.78
CA LEU A 35 39.10 -16.35 5.06
C LEU A 35 39.05 -15.08 5.91
N VAL A 36 39.57 -13.98 5.38
CA VAL A 36 39.35 -12.62 5.88
C VAL A 36 38.21 -12.03 5.05
N ILE A 37 37.25 -11.41 5.71
CA ILE A 37 36.13 -10.71 5.07
C ILE A 37 36.21 -9.26 5.55
N ASP A 38 36.47 -8.36 4.61
CA ASP A 38 36.28 -6.92 4.83
C ASP A 38 34.90 -6.52 4.29
N SER A 39 34.28 -5.52 4.90
CA SER A 39 33.04 -4.90 4.43
C SER A 39 32.83 -3.58 5.17
N PRO A 40 32.61 -2.46 4.47
CA PRO A 40 32.27 -1.19 5.10
C PRO A 40 30.85 -1.19 5.69
N VAL A 41 30.07 -2.25 5.49
CA VAL A 41 28.65 -2.33 5.89
C VAL A 41 28.48 -3.24 7.10
N ASP A 42 28.30 -2.63 8.27
CA ASP A 42 28.10 -3.32 9.55
C ASP A 42 26.80 -4.14 9.63
N GLY A 43 26.85 -5.25 10.38
CA GLY A 43 25.68 -6.07 10.71
C GLY A 43 25.12 -6.92 9.56
N ALA A 44 25.78 -6.96 8.40
CA ALA A 44 25.38 -7.79 7.27
C ALA A 44 25.59 -9.27 7.58
N ARG A 45 24.58 -10.11 7.34
CA ARG A 45 24.65 -11.57 7.56
C ARG A 45 25.46 -12.20 6.44
N VAL A 46 26.55 -12.87 6.78
CA VAL A 46 27.41 -13.58 5.82
C VAL A 46 27.23 -15.09 5.95
N TYR A 47 27.11 -15.74 4.80
CA TYR A 47 26.95 -17.18 4.66
C TYR A 47 28.10 -17.74 3.82
N VAL A 48 28.67 -18.87 4.24
CA VAL A 48 29.62 -19.65 3.45
C VAL A 48 28.99 -21.02 3.17
N ASP A 49 28.96 -21.41 1.90
CA ASP A 49 28.30 -22.63 1.40
C ASP A 49 26.84 -22.79 1.87
N GLY A 50 26.14 -21.66 2.02
CA GLY A 50 24.76 -21.59 2.51
C GLY A 50 24.59 -21.56 4.03
N ARG A 51 25.65 -21.82 4.81
CA ARG A 51 25.60 -21.77 6.28
C ARG A 51 25.95 -20.37 6.79
N LEU A 52 25.15 -19.82 7.69
CA LEU A 52 25.43 -18.53 8.35
C LEU A 52 26.71 -18.66 9.17
N VAL A 53 27.73 -17.83 8.88
CA VAL A 53 29.02 -17.83 9.59
C VAL A 53 29.15 -16.66 10.58
N GLY A 54 28.31 -15.63 10.46
CA GLY A 54 28.30 -14.49 11.36
C GLY A 54 27.69 -13.24 10.75
N LYS A 55 28.01 -12.09 11.34
CA LYS A 55 27.73 -10.76 10.82
C LYS A 55 29.02 -9.95 10.70
N THR A 56 29.07 -9.02 9.75
CA THR A 56 30.15 -8.01 9.66
C THR A 56 30.10 -7.03 10.84
N PRO A 57 31.24 -6.45 11.27
CA PRO A 57 32.60 -6.77 10.87
C PRO A 57 33.14 -8.01 11.61
N PHE A 58 34.00 -8.80 10.97
CA PHE A 58 34.53 -10.04 11.56
C PHE A 58 35.80 -9.78 12.39
N LYS A 59 35.72 -9.96 13.72
CA LYS A 59 36.87 -9.77 14.63
C LYS A 59 38.04 -10.74 14.41
N ARG A 60 37.84 -11.86 13.70
CA ARG A 60 38.86 -12.90 13.47
C ARG A 60 38.64 -13.60 12.11
N PRO A 61 39.69 -14.03 11.40
CA PRO A 61 39.56 -14.79 10.16
C PRO A 61 38.85 -16.13 10.34
N LEU A 62 37.96 -16.48 9.42
CA LEU A 62 37.20 -17.73 9.43
C LEU A 62 38.06 -18.91 8.95
N LYS A 63 38.09 -20.01 9.70
CA LYS A 63 38.97 -21.15 9.42
C LYS A 63 38.27 -22.22 8.57
N LEU A 64 38.48 -22.19 7.26
CA LEU A 64 37.79 -23.03 6.26
C LEU A 64 38.63 -24.22 5.77
N ARG A 65 37.98 -25.22 5.19
CA ARG A 65 38.66 -26.33 4.50
C ARG A 65 39.32 -25.80 3.21
N PRO A 66 40.38 -26.45 2.68
CA PRO A 66 40.84 -26.17 1.33
C PRO A 66 39.82 -26.65 0.31
N GLY A 67 39.53 -25.84 -0.70
CA GLY A 67 38.50 -26.13 -1.69
C GLY A 67 37.96 -24.88 -2.37
N LYS A 68 37.02 -25.07 -3.30
CA LYS A 68 36.11 -24.00 -3.74
C LYS A 68 35.03 -23.80 -2.67
N HIS A 69 34.65 -22.56 -2.42
CA HIS A 69 33.63 -22.14 -1.47
C HIS A 69 32.80 -21.01 -2.08
N ARG A 70 31.56 -20.85 -1.63
CA ARG A 70 30.67 -19.76 -2.07
C ARG A 70 30.33 -18.85 -0.90
N LEU A 71 30.56 -17.55 -1.05
CA LEU A 71 30.18 -16.54 -0.08
C LEU A 71 28.90 -15.84 -0.56
N LYS A 72 27.95 -15.63 0.36
CA LYS A 72 26.78 -14.78 0.17
C LYS A 72 26.67 -13.81 1.35
N ALA A 73 26.54 -12.51 1.10
CA ALA A 73 26.25 -11.53 2.14
C ALA A 73 24.89 -10.85 1.90
N THR A 74 24.16 -10.59 2.98
CA THR A 74 22.80 -10.00 2.92
C THR A 74 22.56 -9.04 4.09
N LYS A 75 21.97 -7.89 3.80
CA LYS A 75 21.46 -6.92 4.80
C LYS A 75 20.14 -6.34 4.26
N ALA A 76 19.21 -6.01 5.15
CA ALA A 76 17.97 -5.34 4.74
C ALA A 76 18.30 -3.96 4.15
N GLY A 77 17.69 -3.63 3.01
CA GLY A 77 17.96 -2.41 2.25
C GLY A 77 19.20 -2.44 1.34
N PHE A 78 19.87 -3.59 1.22
CA PHE A 78 21.06 -3.77 0.38
C PHE A 78 20.88 -4.94 -0.61
N GLY A 79 21.52 -4.83 -1.77
CA GLY A 79 21.64 -5.91 -2.74
C GLY A 79 22.36 -7.12 -2.16
N THR A 80 22.06 -8.32 -2.65
CA THR A 80 22.72 -9.54 -2.17
C THR A 80 24.05 -9.76 -2.89
N PHE A 81 25.16 -9.58 -2.18
CA PHE A 81 26.50 -9.93 -2.69
C PHE A 81 26.68 -11.45 -2.74
N LYS A 82 27.22 -11.98 -3.84
CA LYS A 82 27.57 -13.39 -4.03
C LYS A 82 28.91 -13.50 -4.76
N THR A 83 29.79 -14.39 -4.32
CA THR A 83 31.04 -14.70 -5.02
C THR A 83 31.50 -16.13 -4.76
N GLU A 84 32.28 -16.69 -5.70
CA GLU A 84 32.99 -17.97 -5.50
C GLU A 84 34.47 -17.69 -5.25
N PHE A 85 35.07 -18.42 -4.32
CA PHE A 85 36.47 -18.25 -3.94
C PHE A 85 37.14 -19.59 -3.64
N ARG A 86 38.48 -19.64 -3.66
CA ARG A 86 39.25 -20.85 -3.40
C ARG A 86 40.16 -20.69 -2.19
N ILE A 87 39.90 -21.46 -1.14
CA ILE A 87 40.76 -21.52 0.04
C ILE A 87 41.94 -22.44 -0.23
N ARG A 88 43.16 -21.92 -0.03
CA ARG A 88 44.43 -22.66 -0.11
C ARG A 88 44.90 -23.05 1.30
N ARG A 89 45.56 -24.21 1.42
CA ARG A 89 46.13 -24.71 2.69
C ARG A 89 47.11 -23.70 3.28
N GLY A 90 46.97 -23.39 4.57
CA GLY A 90 47.91 -22.53 5.30
C GLY A 90 47.98 -21.08 4.82
N ARG A 91 47.11 -20.64 3.90
CA ARG A 91 47.09 -19.27 3.39
C ARG A 91 45.85 -18.51 3.89
N ARG A 92 45.98 -17.19 3.95
CA ARG A 92 44.84 -16.27 4.03
C ARG A 92 44.31 -16.01 2.62
N THR A 93 43.01 -15.97 2.49
CA THR A 93 42.26 -15.47 1.34
C THR A 93 41.43 -14.31 1.85
N GLU A 94 41.45 -13.19 1.14
CA GLU A 94 40.78 -11.96 1.53
C GLU A 94 39.73 -11.60 0.50
N ILE A 95 38.58 -11.11 0.96
CA ILE A 95 37.43 -10.75 0.12
C ILE A 95 36.84 -9.45 0.67
N SER A 96 36.84 -8.39 -0.14
CA SER A 96 35.99 -7.22 0.09
C SER A 96 34.55 -7.58 -0.25
N VAL A 97 33.62 -7.24 0.64
CA VAL A 97 32.18 -7.48 0.49
C VAL A 97 31.48 -6.13 0.47
N ASP A 98 31.39 -5.58 -0.73
CA ASP A 98 30.77 -4.29 -1.00
C ASP A 98 29.28 -4.49 -1.28
N LEU A 99 28.45 -4.18 -0.28
CA LEU A 99 27.01 -4.25 -0.37
C LEU A 99 26.48 -2.91 -0.88
N LEU A 100 25.91 -2.91 -2.07
CA LEU A 100 25.26 -1.72 -2.65
C LEU A 100 23.87 -1.52 -2.03
N PRO A 101 23.52 -0.33 -1.53
CA PRO A 101 22.16 -0.04 -1.08
C PRO A 101 21.18 -0.11 -2.26
N VAL A 102 19.99 -0.65 -2.00
CA VAL A 102 18.86 -0.73 -2.96
C VAL A 102 17.60 -0.06 -2.41
N SER A 103 17.74 0.64 -1.28
CA SER A 103 16.71 1.45 -0.64
C SER A 103 17.31 2.70 0.00
N GLY A 104 16.55 3.79 0.04
CA GLY A 104 16.78 4.91 0.95
C GLY A 104 15.92 4.77 2.22
N LEU A 105 16.24 5.57 3.25
CA LEU A 105 15.47 5.65 4.48
C LEU A 105 14.56 6.88 4.42
N LEU A 106 13.24 6.66 4.31
CA LEU A 106 12.24 7.72 4.33
C LEU A 106 11.75 7.95 5.77
N LYS A 107 11.73 9.21 6.21
CA LYS A 107 10.97 9.68 7.37
C LYS A 107 9.82 10.56 6.88
N VAL A 108 8.59 10.23 7.30
CA VAL A 108 7.38 11.05 7.04
C VAL A 108 6.84 11.57 8.36
N THR A 109 6.70 12.89 8.48
CA THR A 109 6.05 13.58 9.59
C THR A 109 4.86 14.38 9.08
N ALA A 110 3.95 14.74 9.98
CA ALA A 110 2.88 15.67 9.66
C ALA A 110 2.67 16.66 10.81
N ASN A 111 2.00 17.77 10.53
CA ASN A 111 1.51 18.73 11.52
C ASN A 111 0.42 18.17 12.45
N ILE A 112 -0.07 16.96 12.19
CA ILE A 112 -1.06 16.25 12.99
C ILE A 112 -0.61 14.80 13.27
N ASP A 113 -1.00 14.30 14.44
CA ASP A 113 -0.64 12.96 14.90
C ASP A 113 -1.44 11.86 14.19
N ALA A 114 -0.79 10.72 13.97
CA ALA A 114 -1.39 9.49 13.47
C ALA A 114 -2.16 9.64 12.13
N ALA A 115 -1.72 10.54 11.24
CA ALA A 115 -2.15 10.57 9.85
C ALA A 115 -1.67 9.31 9.13
N GLU A 116 -2.44 8.80 8.19
CA GLU A 116 -2.16 7.55 7.47
C GLU A 116 -1.24 7.84 6.28
N VAL A 117 -0.14 7.09 6.17
CA VAL A 117 0.87 7.31 5.14
C VAL A 117 0.81 6.16 4.14
N TYR A 118 0.61 6.50 2.88
CA TYR A 118 0.64 5.60 1.74
C TYR A 118 1.90 5.86 0.90
N ILE A 119 2.47 4.79 0.37
CA ILE A 119 3.59 4.82 -0.58
C ILE A 119 3.17 3.96 -1.77
N ASP A 120 3.15 4.54 -2.97
CA ASP A 120 2.65 3.89 -4.21
C ASP A 120 1.26 3.27 -4.00
N ASN A 121 0.33 4.08 -3.47
CA ASN A 121 -1.05 3.70 -3.09
C ASN A 121 -1.18 2.57 -2.06
N LYS A 122 -0.10 2.12 -1.41
CA LYS A 122 -0.13 1.07 -0.38
C LYS A 122 0.07 1.66 1.01
N LEU A 123 -0.83 1.34 1.94
CA LEU A 123 -0.72 1.77 3.34
C LEU A 123 0.64 1.33 3.91
N ALA A 124 1.46 2.31 4.27
CA ALA A 124 2.83 2.11 4.72
C ALA A 124 2.97 2.18 6.24
N GLY A 125 2.07 2.90 6.92
CA GLY A 125 2.01 3.09 8.37
C GLY A 125 1.22 4.37 8.74
N ARG A 126 1.50 4.94 9.91
CA ARG A 126 0.98 6.24 10.35
C ARG A 126 2.11 7.18 10.76
N THR A 127 1.88 8.50 10.75
CA THR A 127 2.86 9.50 11.18
C THR A 127 3.08 9.45 12.70
N PRO A 128 4.33 9.67 13.18
CA PRO A 128 5.57 9.76 12.41
C PRO A 128 6.05 8.38 11.92
N LEU A 129 6.30 8.24 10.61
CA LEU A 129 6.74 6.99 9.98
C LEU A 129 8.24 7.04 9.65
N ILE A 130 8.97 5.94 9.90
CA ILE A 130 10.33 5.72 9.41
C ILE A 130 10.35 4.36 8.69
N LYS A 131 10.72 4.33 7.40
CA LYS A 131 10.66 3.12 6.57
C LYS A 131 11.77 3.10 5.50
N ASN A 132 12.30 1.92 5.21
CA ASN A 132 13.15 1.74 4.03
C ASN A 132 12.26 1.64 2.79
N VAL A 133 12.53 2.48 1.78
CA VAL A 133 11.81 2.54 0.51
C VAL A 133 12.79 2.23 -0.61
N VAL A 134 12.38 1.49 -1.64
CA VAL A 134 13.25 1.11 -2.76
C VAL A 134 13.79 2.36 -3.46
N VAL A 135 14.92 2.24 -4.15
CA VAL A 135 15.45 3.36 -4.95
C VAL A 135 14.58 3.61 -6.19
N GLY A 136 14.27 4.87 -6.47
CA GLY A 136 13.40 5.26 -7.59
C GLY A 136 12.43 6.38 -7.22
N LYS A 137 11.50 6.67 -8.14
CA LYS A 137 10.37 7.57 -7.89
C LYS A 137 9.30 6.86 -7.07
N HIS A 138 8.75 7.56 -6.08
CA HIS A 138 7.70 7.06 -5.21
C HIS A 138 6.67 8.15 -4.91
N ASP A 139 5.39 7.78 -4.98
CA ASP A 139 4.28 8.67 -4.64
C ASP A 139 3.94 8.52 -3.15
N ILE A 140 4.05 9.62 -2.40
CA ILE A 140 3.73 9.69 -0.98
C ILE A 140 2.39 10.41 -0.83
N MET A 141 1.42 9.74 -0.21
CA MET A 141 0.14 10.33 0.14
C MET A 141 -0.07 10.25 1.65
N VAL A 142 -0.41 11.36 2.29
CA VAL A 142 -0.69 11.44 3.73
C VAL A 142 -2.13 11.92 3.92
N MET A 143 -2.95 11.07 4.54
CA MET A 143 -4.40 11.21 4.66
C MET A 143 -4.82 11.25 6.13
N ARG A 144 -5.85 12.04 6.44
CA ARG A 144 -6.55 12.00 7.73
C ARG A 144 -8.01 12.41 7.54
N GLU A 145 -8.92 11.68 8.19
CA GLU A 145 -10.34 12.05 8.28
C GLU A 145 -10.50 13.51 8.75
N GLY A 146 -11.28 14.31 8.00
CA GLY A 146 -11.49 15.73 8.27
C GLY A 146 -10.40 16.68 7.75
N TYR A 147 -9.44 16.18 6.96
CA TYR A 147 -8.36 16.99 6.35
C TYR A 147 -8.28 16.76 4.84
N ASN A 148 -7.72 17.72 4.12
CA ASN A 148 -7.31 17.54 2.73
C ASN A 148 -6.08 16.62 2.64
N ASP A 149 -6.07 15.72 1.66
CA ASP A 149 -4.93 14.83 1.41
C ASP A 149 -3.69 15.63 0.98
N TYR A 150 -2.54 15.25 1.54
CA TYR A 150 -1.24 15.74 1.10
C TYR A 150 -0.62 14.72 0.15
N VAL A 151 -0.20 15.15 -1.04
CA VAL A 151 0.44 14.29 -2.07
C VAL A 151 1.78 14.89 -2.50
N SER A 152 2.82 14.05 -2.60
CA SER A 152 4.17 14.44 -3.02
C SER A 152 4.90 13.28 -3.72
N GLU A 153 5.46 13.54 -4.91
CA GLU A 153 6.44 12.63 -5.53
C GLU A 153 7.82 12.86 -4.90
N ILE A 154 8.52 11.79 -4.53
CA ILE A 154 9.92 11.84 -4.09
C ILE A 154 10.80 10.92 -4.94
N VAL A 155 12.07 11.31 -5.11
CA VAL A 155 13.11 10.44 -5.67
C VAL A 155 13.95 9.88 -4.53
N VAL A 156 13.81 8.59 -4.26
CA VAL A 156 14.55 7.88 -3.21
C VAL A 156 15.92 7.44 -3.76
N GLU A 157 16.97 8.02 -3.20
CA GLU A 157 18.36 7.72 -3.53
C GLU A 157 18.93 6.62 -2.63
N ALA A 158 19.92 5.89 -3.17
CA ALA A 158 20.46 4.70 -2.54
C ALA A 158 21.22 5.00 -1.24
N GLY A 159 20.73 4.50 -0.11
CA GLY A 159 21.35 4.69 1.21
C GLY A 159 21.18 6.10 1.81
N GLN A 160 20.53 7.02 1.10
CA GLN A 160 20.26 8.38 1.57
C GLN A 160 19.08 8.42 2.54
N ARG A 161 18.96 9.54 3.27
CA ARG A 161 17.82 9.84 4.14
C ARG A 161 16.94 10.89 3.49
N HIS A 162 15.67 10.56 3.31
CA HIS A 162 14.66 11.44 2.74
C HIS A 162 13.68 11.85 3.84
N PHE A 163 13.27 13.11 3.83
CA PHE A 163 12.37 13.70 4.81
C PHE A 163 11.19 14.32 4.08
N VAL A 164 9.97 13.90 4.43
CA VAL A 164 8.72 14.49 3.95
C VAL A 164 7.97 15.03 5.16
N GLU A 165 7.67 16.31 5.12
CA GLU A 165 6.88 17.00 6.15
C GLU A 165 5.54 17.42 5.52
N ALA A 166 4.49 16.67 5.85
CA ALA A 166 3.16 16.89 5.33
C ALA A 166 2.40 17.93 6.17
N VAL A 167 1.87 18.97 5.53
CA VAL A 167 1.03 19.97 6.19
C VAL A 167 -0.42 19.73 5.74
N LEU A 168 -1.17 19.00 6.55
CA LEU A 168 -2.58 18.71 6.30
C LEU A 168 -3.43 19.89 6.78
N THR A 169 -4.28 20.40 5.90
CA THR A 169 -5.24 21.47 6.20
C THR A 169 -6.62 20.86 6.47
N PRO A 170 -7.37 21.33 7.49
CA PRO A 170 -8.73 20.84 7.73
C PRO A 170 -9.60 21.01 6.48
N PHE A 171 -10.40 20.01 6.17
CA PHE A 171 -11.37 20.05 5.09
C PHE A 171 -12.47 21.07 5.46
N GLN A 172 -12.54 22.17 4.71
CA GLN A 172 -13.58 23.17 4.90
C GLN A 172 -14.71 22.88 3.90
N ASP A 173 -15.71 22.13 4.37
CA ASP A 173 -16.87 21.63 3.62
C ASP A 173 -17.72 22.68 2.87
N LEU A 174 -17.40 23.97 3.03
CA LEU A 174 -18.25 25.08 2.61
C LEU A 174 -17.41 26.27 2.11
N SER A 175 -17.14 26.29 0.80
CA SER A 175 -16.86 27.54 0.07
C SER A 175 -17.94 28.58 0.41
N PRO A 176 -17.61 29.89 0.54
CA PRO A 176 -18.59 30.95 0.76
C PRO A 176 -19.79 30.89 -0.21
N GLU A 177 -19.54 30.44 -1.45
CA GLU A 177 -20.57 30.24 -2.48
C GLU A 177 -21.59 29.17 -2.09
N VAL A 178 -21.14 28.04 -1.54
CA VAL A 178 -22.01 26.94 -1.09
C VAL A 178 -22.84 27.38 0.12
N LYS A 179 -22.26 28.18 1.04
CA LYS A 179 -23.01 28.81 2.14
C LYS A 179 -24.11 29.72 1.62
N ALA A 180 -23.77 30.61 0.68
CA ALA A 180 -24.71 31.55 0.08
C ALA A 180 -25.86 30.84 -0.66
N ILE A 181 -25.58 29.76 -1.40
CA ILE A 181 -26.60 28.95 -2.08
C ILE A 181 -27.54 28.28 -1.05
N ALA A 182 -27.01 27.69 0.02
CA ALA A 182 -27.82 27.08 1.07
C ALA A 182 -28.71 28.11 1.80
N GLU A 183 -28.18 29.30 2.08
CA GLU A 183 -28.95 30.40 2.66
C GLU A 183 -30.03 30.93 1.71
N GLN A 184 -29.72 31.09 0.42
CA GLN A 184 -30.67 31.51 -0.60
C GLN A 184 -31.84 30.52 -0.75
N GLN A 185 -31.55 29.21 -0.73
CA GLN A 185 -32.59 28.17 -0.75
C GLN A 185 -33.48 28.23 0.49
N LYS A 186 -32.89 28.39 1.67
CA LYS A 186 -33.63 28.56 2.94
C LYS A 186 -34.52 29.81 2.93
N GLN A 187 -34.03 30.93 2.41
CA GLN A 187 -34.82 32.15 2.22
C GLN A 187 -35.98 31.96 1.24
N LYS A 188 -35.72 31.33 0.08
CA LYS A 188 -36.75 31.03 -0.93
C LYS A 188 -37.86 30.14 -0.34
N GLN A 189 -37.49 29.12 0.44
CA GLN A 189 -38.46 28.21 1.04
C GLN A 189 -39.33 28.90 2.10
N LYS A 190 -38.73 29.73 2.96
CA LYS A 190 -39.48 30.57 3.92
C LYS A 190 -40.40 31.58 3.23
N LEU A 191 -40.00 32.14 2.08
CA LEU A 191 -40.86 33.03 1.29
C LEU A 191 -42.06 32.28 0.70
N LEU A 192 -41.87 31.05 0.19
CA LEU A 192 -42.95 30.22 -0.32
C LEU A 192 -43.96 29.82 0.78
N GLU A 193 -43.46 29.52 1.99
CA GLU A 193 -44.26 29.27 3.19
C GLU A 193 -45.12 30.49 3.55
N GLN A 194 -44.51 31.67 3.71
CA GLN A 194 -45.22 32.92 3.98
C GLN A 194 -46.24 33.33 2.89
N LEU A 195 -45.95 33.00 1.63
CA LEU A 195 -46.90 33.19 0.53
C LEU A 195 -48.07 32.21 0.61
N GLY A 196 -47.83 30.97 1.02
CA GLY A 196 -48.88 29.99 1.31
C GLY A 196 -49.84 30.47 2.40
N ASP A 197 -49.29 30.89 3.55
CA ASP A 197 -50.08 31.40 4.69
C ASP A 197 -50.94 32.60 4.28
N ARG A 198 -50.36 33.60 3.60
CA ARG A 198 -51.08 34.79 3.13
C ARG A 198 -52.17 34.48 2.09
N LEU A 199 -51.97 33.45 1.26
CA LEU A 199 -52.99 33.00 0.32
C LEU A 199 -54.12 32.23 1.02
N ALA A 200 -53.85 31.59 2.16
CA ALA A 200 -54.85 30.93 2.99
C ALA A 200 -55.67 31.95 3.84
N GLU A 201 -55.05 33.04 4.29
CA GLU A 201 -55.72 34.12 5.05
C GLU A 201 -56.66 34.97 4.18
N LYS A 202 -56.39 35.11 2.89
CA LYS A 202 -57.27 35.89 2.00
C LYS A 202 -58.54 35.09 1.72
N PRO A 203 -59.74 35.59 2.09
CA PRO A 203 -60.98 34.88 1.78
C PRO A 203 -61.08 34.65 0.28
N LEU A 204 -61.36 33.40 -0.12
CA LEU A 204 -61.73 33.11 -1.50
C LEU A 204 -62.93 34.02 -1.84
N PRO A 205 -62.90 34.74 -2.99
CA PRO A 205 -64.09 35.45 -3.43
C PRO A 205 -65.25 34.44 -3.51
N PRO A 206 -66.50 34.84 -3.15
CA PRO A 206 -67.65 33.96 -3.32
C PRO A 206 -67.65 33.44 -4.75
N ALA A 207 -67.91 32.14 -4.93
CA ALA A 207 -67.70 31.46 -6.20
C ALA A 207 -68.58 32.07 -7.32
N GLU A 208 -68.04 33.08 -7.99
CA GLU A 208 -68.63 33.66 -9.19
C GLU A 208 -68.74 32.53 -10.21
N GLN A 209 -69.97 32.34 -10.67
CA GLN A 209 -70.36 31.23 -11.55
C GLN A 209 -69.43 31.25 -12.76
N GLN A 210 -68.58 30.22 -12.88
CA GLN A 210 -67.66 30.09 -14.00
C GLN A 210 -68.46 30.25 -15.29
N PRO A 211 -68.19 31.27 -16.12
CA PRO A 211 -68.89 31.40 -17.39
C PRO A 211 -68.64 30.14 -18.19
N ALA A 212 -69.71 29.53 -18.71
CA ALA A 212 -69.66 28.25 -19.39
C ALA A 212 -68.53 28.27 -20.43
N ALA A 213 -67.63 27.27 -20.35
CA ALA A 213 -66.36 27.26 -21.08
C ALA A 213 -66.56 27.58 -22.56
N ALA A 214 -66.10 28.77 -22.96
CA ALA A 214 -66.28 29.23 -24.33
C ALA A 214 -65.54 28.28 -25.30
N PRO A 215 -66.13 27.86 -26.43
CA PRO A 215 -65.66 26.68 -27.17
C PRO A 215 -64.25 26.79 -27.78
N TRP A 216 -63.71 28.00 -27.88
CA TRP A 216 -62.44 28.30 -28.56
C TRP A 216 -61.19 27.69 -27.91
N TYR A 217 -61.31 27.05 -26.74
CA TYR A 217 -60.17 26.48 -26.03
C TYR A 217 -59.71 25.10 -26.55
N GLN A 218 -60.53 24.32 -27.28
CA GLN A 218 -60.18 22.91 -27.57
C GLN A 218 -59.15 22.73 -28.71
N ASP A 219 -59.11 23.61 -29.71
CA ASP A 219 -58.33 23.37 -30.94
C ASP A 219 -56.90 23.93 -30.95
N TRP A 220 -56.57 24.92 -30.10
CA TRP A 220 -55.34 25.70 -30.27
C TRP A 220 -54.05 25.01 -29.76
N TRP A 221 -54.18 24.02 -28.87
CA TRP A 221 -53.07 23.20 -28.33
C TRP A 221 -52.37 22.31 -29.36
N ARG A 222 -53.07 21.99 -30.45
CA ARG A 222 -52.64 20.97 -31.42
C ARG A 222 -51.78 21.53 -32.57
N LYS A 223 -51.52 22.84 -32.61
CA LYS A 223 -50.85 23.51 -33.75
C LYS A 223 -49.72 24.49 -33.34
N TRP A 224 -48.69 23.91 -32.71
CA TRP A 224 -47.29 24.40 -32.63
C TRP A 224 -46.87 25.50 -31.64
N TRP A 225 -45.55 25.57 -31.40
CA TRP A 225 -44.87 26.11 -30.20
C TRP A 225 -44.23 27.51 -30.38
N PHE A 226 -45.02 28.59 -30.41
CA PHE A 226 -44.51 29.98 -30.38
C PHE A 226 -45.54 30.91 -29.71
N TRP A 227 -45.23 31.86 -28.83
CA TRP A 227 -43.96 32.30 -28.20
C TRP A 227 -44.16 32.53 -26.68
N THR A 228 -43.08 32.79 -25.93
CA THR A 228 -43.12 33.42 -24.59
C THR A 228 -43.53 34.91 -24.66
N ALA A 229 -44.15 35.42 -23.59
CA ALA A 229 -44.68 36.79 -23.42
C ALA A 229 -45.87 37.18 -24.34
N ALA A 230 -46.92 37.86 -23.87
CA ALA A 230 -47.19 38.43 -22.55
C ALA A 230 -48.26 37.63 -21.78
N GLY A 231 -48.18 37.60 -20.45
CA GLY A 231 -49.04 36.75 -19.62
C GLY A 231 -50.41 37.37 -19.32
N VAL A 232 -51.38 36.49 -19.06
CA VAL A 232 -52.41 36.73 -18.04
C VAL A 232 -52.43 35.53 -17.11
N VAL A 233 -52.37 35.80 -15.82
CA VAL A 233 -52.51 34.84 -14.72
C VAL A 233 -53.93 34.30 -14.70
N LEU A 234 -54.11 32.99 -14.55
CA LEU A 234 -55.15 32.43 -13.66
C LEU A 234 -54.81 31.00 -13.25
N ALA A 235 -55.17 30.66 -12.02
CA ALA A 235 -54.71 29.45 -11.35
C ALA A 235 -55.46 28.20 -11.80
N THR A 236 -54.73 27.12 -12.04
CA THR A 236 -55.19 25.76 -11.72
C THR A 236 -54.14 25.08 -10.85
N ALA A 237 -54.48 24.89 -9.58
CA ALA A 237 -53.69 24.07 -8.68
C ALA A 237 -53.87 22.59 -9.09
N VAL A 238 -52.85 22.01 -9.73
CA VAL A 238 -52.69 20.54 -9.73
C VAL A 238 -51.73 20.20 -8.60
N VAL A 239 -52.30 20.00 -7.41
CA VAL A 239 -51.61 19.32 -6.32
C VAL A 239 -51.35 17.89 -6.76
N ILE A 240 -50.10 17.55 -7.09
CA ILE A 240 -49.65 16.16 -7.10
C ILE A 240 -49.19 15.84 -5.68
N PRO A 241 -49.92 15.02 -4.91
CA PRO A 241 -49.45 14.59 -3.60
C PRO A 241 -48.34 13.57 -3.82
N VAL A 242 -47.07 14.00 -3.74
CA VAL A 242 -45.96 13.08 -3.55
C VAL A 242 -46.02 12.56 -2.11
N ALA A 243 -46.80 11.50 -1.92
CA ALA A 243 -46.78 10.72 -0.70
C ALA A 243 -45.38 10.11 -0.54
N VAL A 244 -44.58 10.67 0.37
CA VAL A 244 -43.29 10.10 0.76
C VAL A 244 -43.57 8.89 1.66
N THR A 245 -43.88 7.75 1.05
CA THR A 245 -43.90 6.46 1.75
C THR A 245 -42.46 6.05 2.06
N ALA A 246 -42.07 6.19 3.32
CA ALA A 246 -40.87 5.53 3.83
C ALA A 246 -41.07 4.00 3.73
N GLY A 247 -40.37 3.36 2.80
CA GLY A 247 -40.48 1.94 2.51
C GLY A 247 -39.17 1.40 1.96
N SER A 248 -38.52 0.53 2.72
CA SER A 248 -37.22 -0.07 2.42
C SER A 248 -37.25 -1.12 1.30
N SER A 249 -36.06 -1.40 0.77
CA SER A 249 -35.60 -2.68 0.17
C SER A 249 -35.68 -2.87 -1.35
N GLN A 250 -34.47 -2.83 -1.93
CA GLN A 250 -33.86 -3.81 -2.83
C GLN A 250 -34.49 -4.25 -4.17
N ALA A 251 -33.53 -4.58 -5.06
CA ALA A 251 -33.60 -5.59 -6.14
C ALA A 251 -33.94 -5.11 -7.57
N ASN A 252 -32.88 -4.70 -8.28
CA ASN A 252 -32.29 -5.46 -9.39
C ASN A 252 -33.22 -5.92 -10.54
N LEU A 253 -32.99 -5.43 -11.77
CA LEU A 253 -32.50 -6.24 -12.92
C LEU A 253 -32.53 -5.48 -14.26
N ASN A 254 -31.35 -5.39 -14.89
CA ASN A 254 -31.04 -5.47 -16.32
C ASN A 254 -32.13 -5.18 -17.39
N ALA A 255 -31.94 -4.09 -18.13
CA ALA A 255 -31.91 -4.13 -19.61
C ALA A 255 -31.07 -2.94 -20.16
N HIS A 256 -30.28 -3.18 -21.20
CA HIS A 256 -29.47 -2.18 -21.92
C HIS A 256 -29.98 -2.06 -23.39
N PRO A 257 -29.45 -1.18 -24.28
CA PRO A 257 -30.26 -0.25 -25.08
C PRO A 257 -30.27 -0.66 -26.59
N PRO A 258 -30.28 0.18 -27.65
CA PRO A 258 -29.41 1.34 -27.88
C PRO A 258 -29.98 2.59 -28.64
N ALA A 259 -29.20 3.67 -28.53
CA ALA A 259 -28.95 4.81 -29.43
C ALA A 259 -29.78 5.07 -30.72
N ALA A 260 -30.06 6.37 -30.95
CA ALA A 260 -30.09 6.97 -32.29
C ALA A 260 -29.58 8.43 -32.27
N THR A 261 -28.53 8.71 -33.03
CA THR A 261 -27.93 10.05 -33.23
C THR A 261 -28.52 10.72 -34.47
N ILE A 262 -28.94 11.98 -34.38
CA ILE A 262 -29.28 12.84 -35.53
C ILE A 262 -28.71 14.24 -35.24
N GLN A 263 -27.51 14.59 -35.70
CA GLN A 263 -27.18 15.16 -37.01
C GLN A 263 -27.92 16.47 -37.34
N LEU A 264 -27.20 17.59 -37.17
CA LEU A 264 -27.58 18.92 -37.64
C LEU A 264 -27.36 19.01 -39.17
N GLN A 265 -28.42 19.28 -39.94
CA GLN A 265 -28.28 19.85 -41.28
C GLN A 265 -28.91 21.24 -41.36
N LEU A 266 -28.06 22.25 -41.52
CA LEU A 266 -28.43 23.58 -41.96
C LEU A 266 -28.66 23.56 -43.48
N ARG A 267 -29.89 23.86 -43.92
CA ARG A 267 -30.13 24.31 -45.30
C ARG A 267 -31.39 25.17 -45.39
N GLN A 268 -31.20 26.42 -45.78
CA GLN A 268 -32.19 27.29 -46.41
C GLN A 268 -31.46 28.04 -47.56
N PRO A 269 -32.20 28.54 -48.57
CA PRO A 269 -31.68 28.72 -49.93
C PRO A 269 -30.67 29.87 -50.09
#